data_AF-A0A7X8KKM9-F1
#
_entry.id   AF-A0A7X8KKM9-F1
#
_cell.length_a   1.000
_cell.length_b   1.000
_cell.length_c   1.000
_cell.angle_alpha   90.00
_cell.angle_beta   90.00
_cell.angle_gamma   90.00
#
_symmetry.space_group_name_H-M   'P 1'
#
loop_
_entity.id
_entity.type
_entity.pdbx_description
1 polymer ?
#
loop_
_entity_poly.entity_id
_entity_poly.type
_entity_poly.pdbx_seq_one_letter_code
_entity_poly.pdbx_strand_id
1 'polypeptide(L)'
;MQYTGCRHEAERPHSSLFVICFLSVFICAAALGTIRLYGLYLEHRISETAGKIEACKEINLEMSKKYSELLSPARIYSYAREELGMVNAENIKVVRVNNSDVMTAQAAVYPTEEKTGFLDYINPFVRKAHAKD
;
A
#
# COMPACT_ATOMS: atom_id res chain seq x y z
N MET A 1 11.87 -48.59 63.59
CA MET A 1 11.37 -48.07 62.30
C MET A 1 12.54 -47.44 61.56
N GLN A 2 13.02 -48.12 60.53
CA GLN A 2 14.22 -47.74 59.77
C GLN A 2 13.85 -46.66 58.76
N TYR A 3 14.53 -45.52 58.83
CA TYR A 3 14.54 -44.51 57.78
C TYR A 3 15.29 -45.09 56.57
N THR A 4 14.57 -45.40 55.49
CA THR A 4 15.19 -45.73 54.20
C THR A 4 15.73 -44.45 53.57
N GLY A 5 17.04 -44.44 53.36
CA GLY A 5 17.80 -43.28 52.92
C GLY A 5 17.57 -42.94 51.46
N CYS A 6 17.46 -41.63 51.20
CA CYS A 6 17.78 -41.05 49.91
C CYS A 6 19.27 -40.62 49.96
N ARG A 7 20.18 -41.51 49.54
CA ARG A 7 21.56 -41.16 49.21
C ARG A 7 21.84 -41.47 47.74
N HIS A 8 22.57 -40.55 47.11
CA HIS A 8 23.10 -40.54 45.74
C HIS A 8 22.07 -40.29 44.63
N GLU A 9 22.25 -39.36 43.68
CA GLU A 9 23.49 -38.88 43.06
C GLU A 9 23.42 -37.37 42.74
N ALA A 10 24.32 -36.60 43.35
CA ALA A 10 24.58 -35.20 43.01
C ALA A 10 25.82 -35.08 42.08
N GLU A 11 25.99 -36.00 41.12
CA GLU A 11 27.18 -36.08 40.25
C GLU A 11 26.91 -35.76 38.76
N ARG A 12 25.69 -35.35 38.37
CA ARG A 12 25.36 -35.06 36.96
C ARG A 12 25.11 -33.60 36.53
N PRO A 13 25.38 -32.53 37.30
CA PRO A 13 25.04 -31.17 36.86
C PRO A 13 25.88 -30.72 35.65
N HIS A 14 27.12 -31.17 35.50
CA HIS A 14 27.98 -30.75 34.39
C HIS A 14 27.55 -31.36 33.04
N SER A 15 27.07 -32.61 33.05
CA SER A 15 26.60 -33.28 31.82
C SER A 15 25.27 -32.71 31.35
N SER A 16 24.33 -32.42 32.26
CA SER A 16 23.05 -31.79 31.89
C SER A 16 23.22 -30.34 31.42
N LEU A 17 24.09 -29.55 32.05
CA LEU A 17 24.39 -28.19 31.61
C LEU A 17 25.05 -28.16 30.23
N PHE A 18 25.97 -29.08 29.95
CA PHE A 18 26.55 -29.23 28.62
C PHE A 18 25.46 -29.52 27.59
N VAL A 19 24.60 -30.53 27.84
CA VAL A 19 23.48 -30.87 26.94
C VAL A 19 22.55 -29.67 26.70
N ILE A 20 22.20 -28.91 27.75
CA ILE A 20 21.37 -27.70 27.62
C ILE A 20 22.07 -26.62 26.78
N CYS A 21 23.36 -26.39 27.00
CA CYS A 21 24.15 -25.46 26.18
C CYS A 21 24.16 -25.87 24.71
N PHE A 22 24.43 -27.14 24.39
CA PHE A 22 24.39 -27.61 23.00
C PHE A 22 23.01 -27.45 22.36
N LEU A 23 21.95 -27.75 23.12
CA LEU A 23 20.57 -27.59 22.65
C LEU A 23 20.23 -26.11 22.41
N SER A 24 20.68 -25.21 23.29
CA SER A 24 20.48 -23.76 23.13
C SER A 24 21.19 -23.21 21.89
N VAL A 25 22.44 -23.60 21.66
CA VAL A 25 23.21 -23.21 20.47
C VAL A 25 22.55 -23.76 19.21
N PHE A 26 22.06 -25.00 19.25
CA PHE A 26 21.34 -25.61 18.14
C PHE A 26 20.04 -24.88 17.81
N ILE A 27 19.23 -24.53 18.81
CA ILE A 27 18.01 -23.73 18.62
C ILE A 27 18.34 -22.35 18.08
N CYS A 28 19.37 -21.68 18.60
CA CYS A 28 19.80 -20.39 18.09
C CYS A 28 20.27 -20.47 16.62
N ALA A 29 21.05 -21.49 16.27
CA ALA A 29 21.48 -21.71 14.90
C ALA A 29 20.28 -21.98 13.97
N ALA A 30 19.33 -22.81 14.41
CA ALA A 30 18.09 -23.07 13.68
C ALA A 30 17.25 -21.79 13.52
N ALA A 31 17.10 -20.98 14.57
CA ALA A 31 16.37 -19.73 14.54
C ALA A 31 17.01 -18.70 13.60
N LEU A 32 18.34 -18.59 13.59
CA LEU A 32 19.07 -17.74 12.64
C LEU A 32 18.84 -18.21 11.19
N GLY A 33 18.82 -19.53 10.98
CA GLY A 33 18.50 -20.12 9.68
C GLY A 33 17.08 -19.78 9.21
N THR A 34 16.07 -19.95 10.09
CA THR A 34 14.67 -19.66 9.74
C THR A 34 14.44 -18.17 9.52
N ILE A 35 15.03 -17.29 10.32
CA ILE A 35 14.97 -15.83 10.12
C ILE A 35 15.57 -15.46 8.75
N ARG A 36 16.70 -16.06 8.38
CA ARG A 36 17.33 -15.78 7.07
C ARG A 36 16.47 -16.26 5.91
N LEU A 37 15.87 -17.45 6.03
CA LEU A 37 14.95 -17.98 5.02
C LEU A 37 13.68 -17.13 4.90
N TYR A 38 13.14 -16.68 6.04
CA TYR A 38 11.98 -15.80 6.09
C TYR A 38 12.29 -14.42 5.49
N GLY A 39 13.51 -13.91 5.69
CA GLY A 39 14.00 -12.71 5.02
C GLY A 39 14.00 -12.86 3.50
N LEU A 40 14.50 -13.99 2.98
CA LEU A 40 14.51 -14.27 1.54
C LEU A 40 13.08 -14.42 0.97
N TYR A 41 12.19 -15.04 1.74
CA TYR A 41 10.77 -15.14 1.39
C TYR A 41 10.07 -13.76 1.34
N LEU A 42 10.34 -12.91 2.32
CA LEU A 42 9.86 -11.53 2.33
C LEU A 42 10.39 -10.73 1.15
N GLU A 43 11.68 -10.85 0.86
CA GLU A 43 12.31 -10.16 -0.27
C GLU A 43 11.65 -10.56 -1.60
N HIS A 44 11.36 -11.85 -1.79
CA HIS A 44 10.62 -12.33 -2.95
C HIS A 44 9.22 -11.73 -3.04
N ARG A 45 8.46 -11.71 -1.94
CA ARG A 45 7.11 -11.12 -1.90
C ARG A 45 7.12 -9.61 -2.12
N ILE A 46 8.11 -8.91 -1.57
CA ILE A 46 8.30 -7.47 -1.77
C ILE A 46 8.63 -7.22 -3.25
N SER A 47 9.50 -8.03 -3.86
CA SER A 47 9.82 -7.92 -5.28
C SER A 47 8.60 -8.17 -6.17
N GLU A 48 7.78 -9.17 -5.85
CA GLU A 48 6.55 -9.46 -6.60
C GLU A 48 5.55 -8.29 -6.48
N THR A 49 5.40 -7.75 -5.27
CA THR A 49 4.50 -6.62 -5.01
C THR A 49 5.00 -5.35 -5.70
N ALA A 50 6.30 -5.07 -5.65
CA ALA A 50 6.92 -3.95 -6.35
C ALA A 50 6.77 -4.08 -7.87
N GLY A 51 6.93 -5.29 -8.42
CA GLY A 51 6.69 -5.55 -9.84
C GLY A 51 5.25 -5.26 -10.25
N LYS A 52 4.27 -5.66 -9.44
CA LYS A 52 2.85 -5.33 -9.65
C LYS A 52 2.57 -3.82 -9.60
N ILE A 53 3.24 -3.10 -8.70
CA ILE A 53 3.12 -1.63 -8.60
C ILE A 53 3.68 -0.96 -9.86
N GLU A 54 4.86 -1.36 -10.33
CA GLU A 54 5.47 -0.75 -11.52
C GLU A 54 4.63 -1.05 -12.77
N ALA A 55 4.12 -2.27 -12.93
CA ALA A 55 3.20 -2.60 -14.03
C ALA A 55 1.92 -1.75 -14.00
N CYS A 56 1.32 -1.56 -12.82
CA CYS A 56 0.14 -0.71 -12.67
C CYS A 56 0.45 0.77 -12.98
N LYS A 57 1.63 1.25 -12.59
CA LYS A 57 2.10 2.60 -12.88
C LYS A 57 2.33 2.81 -14.38
N GLU A 58 2.90 1.84 -15.08
CA GLU A 58 3.07 1.87 -16.53
C GLU A 58 1.73 1.96 -17.26
N ILE A 59 0.76 1.12 -16.88
CA ILE A 59 -0.60 1.15 -17.44
C ILE A 59 -1.27 2.50 -17.20
N ASN A 60 -1.17 3.04 -15.99
CA ASN A 60 -1.74 4.36 -15.66
C ASN A 60 -1.11 5.48 -16.48
N LEU A 61 0.22 5.43 -16.70
CA LEU A 61 0.92 6.41 -17.51
C LEU A 61 0.47 6.34 -18.97
N GLU A 62 0.37 5.13 -19.54
CA GLU A 62 -0.12 4.93 -20.89
C GLU A 62 -1.56 5.46 -21.04
N MET A 63 -2.42 5.14 -20.09
CA MET A 63 -3.81 5.59 -20.08
C MET A 63 -3.90 7.12 -19.99
N SER A 64 -3.14 7.74 -19.08
CA SER A 64 -3.06 9.20 -18.94
C SER A 64 -2.58 9.88 -20.23
N LYS A 65 -1.60 9.29 -20.91
CA LYS A 65 -1.13 9.77 -22.21
C LYS A 65 -2.23 9.71 -23.26
N LYS A 66 -2.93 8.58 -23.40
CA LYS A 66 -4.05 8.44 -24.33
C LYS A 66 -5.19 9.42 -24.04
N TYR A 67 -5.53 9.63 -22.77
CA TYR A 67 -6.52 10.64 -22.37
C TYR A 67 -6.09 12.04 -22.77
N SER A 68 -4.83 12.40 -22.55
CA SER A 68 -4.28 13.70 -22.93
C SER A 68 -4.28 13.90 -24.46
N GLU A 69 -4.02 12.85 -25.23
CA GLU A 69 -4.11 12.86 -26.70
C GLU A 69 -5.56 13.04 -27.18
N LEU A 70 -6.52 12.36 -26.54
CA LEU A 70 -7.95 12.50 -26.84
C LEU A 70 -8.49 13.90 -26.51
N LEU A 71 -8.04 14.49 -25.41
CA LEU A 71 -8.40 15.84 -24.97
C LEU A 71 -7.52 16.94 -25.60
N SER A 72 -6.62 16.58 -26.52
CA SER A 72 -5.76 17.57 -27.15
C SER A 72 -6.60 18.60 -27.92
N PRO A 73 -6.36 19.91 -27.77
CA PRO A 73 -7.14 20.94 -28.45
C PRO A 73 -7.21 20.73 -29.96
N ALA A 74 -6.09 20.31 -30.58
CA ALA A 74 -6.03 20.03 -32.01
C ALA A 74 -7.03 18.94 -32.45
N ARG A 75 -7.17 17.85 -31.69
CA ARG A 75 -8.13 16.77 -31.98
C ARG A 75 -9.56 17.21 -31.72
N ILE A 76 -9.79 18.00 -30.66
CA ILE A 76 -11.12 18.57 -30.38
C ILE A 76 -11.54 19.47 -31.54
N TYR A 77 -10.65 20.33 -32.05
CA TYR A 77 -10.92 21.19 -33.21
C TYR A 77 -11.15 20.39 -34.49
N SER A 78 -10.34 19.36 -34.78
CA SER A 78 -10.52 18.55 -35.98
C SER A 78 -11.85 17.78 -35.94
N TYR A 79 -12.17 17.15 -34.82
CA TYR A 79 -13.44 16.46 -34.62
C TYR A 79 -14.64 17.41 -34.74
N ALA A 80 -14.58 18.57 -34.08
CA ALA A 80 -15.64 19.57 -34.17
C ALA A 80 -15.85 20.07 -35.61
N ARG A 81 -14.78 20.23 -36.38
CA ARG A 81 -14.87 20.68 -37.77
C ARG A 81 -15.36 19.59 -38.73
N GLU A 82 -14.86 18.37 -38.59
CA GLU A 82 -15.13 17.25 -39.51
C GLU A 82 -16.45 16.56 -39.22
N GLU A 83 -16.71 16.20 -37.96
CA GLU A 83 -17.89 15.39 -37.58
C GLU A 83 -19.09 16.27 -37.18
N LEU A 84 -18.85 17.41 -36.53
CA LEU A 84 -19.92 18.32 -36.10
C LEU A 84 -20.17 19.46 -37.10
N GLY A 85 -19.38 19.55 -38.17
CA GLY A 85 -19.49 20.62 -39.17
C GLY A 85 -19.28 22.03 -38.61
N MET A 86 -18.63 22.15 -37.44
CA MET A 86 -18.43 23.44 -36.78
C MET A 86 -17.45 24.28 -37.59
N VAL A 87 -17.89 25.47 -37.97
CA VAL A 87 -17.09 26.50 -38.63
C VAL A 87 -16.71 27.58 -37.64
N ASN A 88 -15.57 28.22 -37.87
CA ASN A 88 -15.10 29.31 -37.02
C ASN A 88 -16.09 30.49 -37.13
N ALA A 89 -16.86 30.76 -36.09
CA ALA A 89 -17.88 31.79 -36.08
C ALA A 89 -17.24 33.15 -35.76
N GLU A 90 -17.42 34.15 -36.65
CA GLU A 90 -16.95 35.52 -36.43
C GLU A 90 -17.68 36.25 -35.29
N ASN A 91 -18.86 35.76 -34.86
CA ASN A 91 -19.68 36.42 -33.85
C ASN A 91 -20.09 35.43 -32.73
N ILE A 92 -19.24 35.30 -31.72
CA ILE A 92 -19.46 34.42 -30.57
C ILE A 92 -20.26 35.18 -29.50
N LYS A 93 -21.51 34.76 -29.25
CA LYS A 93 -22.28 35.18 -28.07
C LYS A 93 -22.16 34.15 -26.97
N VAL A 94 -21.47 34.49 -25.89
CA VAL A 94 -21.38 33.64 -24.69
C VAL A 94 -22.63 33.85 -23.85
N VAL A 95 -23.51 32.84 -23.82
CA VAL A 95 -24.70 32.83 -22.96
C VAL A 95 -24.35 32.06 -21.68
N ARG A 96 -24.33 32.75 -20.54
CA ARG A 96 -24.18 32.10 -19.23
C ARG A 96 -25.53 31.62 -18.75
N VAL A 97 -25.66 30.31 -18.54
CA VAL A 97 -26.81 29.71 -17.86
C VAL A 97 -26.50 29.70 -16.37
N ASN A 98 -27.42 30.19 -15.54
CA ASN A 98 -27.27 30.15 -14.09
C ASN A 98 -27.37 28.69 -13.60
N ASN A 99 -26.48 28.29 -12.69
CA ASN A 99 -26.31 26.92 -12.19
C ASN A 99 -27.55 26.32 -11.47
N SER A 100 -28.67 27.02 -11.39
CA SER A 100 -29.90 26.49 -10.77
C SER A 100 -30.58 25.41 -11.61
N ASP A 101 -30.44 25.47 -12.94
CA ASP A 101 -31.30 24.70 -13.85
C ASP A 101 -30.61 23.51 -14.51
N VAL A 102 -29.30 23.36 -14.27
CA VAL A 102 -28.52 22.23 -14.77
C VAL A 102 -28.07 21.41 -13.57
N MET A 103 -28.67 20.22 -13.38
CA MET A 103 -28.14 19.19 -12.46
C MET A 103 -26.78 18.73 -12.99
N THR A 104 -25.74 19.50 -12.72
CA THR A 104 -24.37 18.99 -12.82
C THR A 104 -24.23 17.92 -11.75
N ALA A 105 -23.83 16.71 -12.13
CA ALA A 105 -23.35 15.70 -11.19
C ALA A 105 -22.03 16.19 -10.57
N GLN A 106 -22.12 17.21 -9.72
CA GLN A 106 -21.05 17.52 -8.79
C GLN A 106 -21.02 16.34 -7.84
N ALA A 107 -19.96 15.54 -7.92
CA ALA A 107 -19.63 14.61 -6.85
C ALA A 107 -19.45 15.47 -5.60
N ALA A 108 -20.52 15.58 -4.80
CA ALA A 108 -20.42 16.07 -3.44
C ALA A 108 -19.47 15.09 -2.74
N VAL A 109 -18.21 15.48 -2.63
CA VAL A 109 -17.29 14.85 -1.70
C VAL A 109 -17.79 15.27 -0.34
N TYR A 110 -18.74 14.50 0.19
CA TYR A 110 -19.11 14.60 1.59
C TYR A 110 -17.82 14.31 2.37
N PRO A 111 -17.37 15.21 3.27
CA PRO A 111 -16.33 14.84 4.22
C PRO A 111 -16.92 13.67 5.01
N THR A 112 -16.48 12.47 4.69
CA THR A 112 -16.80 11.30 5.49
C THR A 112 -16.08 11.54 6.79
N GLU A 113 -16.81 11.83 7.86
CA GLU A 113 -16.23 11.82 9.19
C GLU A 113 -15.77 10.39 9.47
N GLU A 114 -14.50 10.13 9.18
CA GLU A 114 -13.84 8.91 9.59
C GLU A 114 -13.80 8.92 11.11
N LYS A 115 -14.70 8.15 11.71
CA LYS A 115 -14.66 7.83 13.13
C LYS A 115 -13.27 7.27 13.43
N THR A 116 -12.44 8.07 14.10
CA THR A 116 -11.11 7.69 14.55
C THR A 116 -11.25 6.52 15.52
N GLY A 117 -11.09 5.30 15.01
CA GLY A 117 -11.01 4.12 15.83
C GLY A 117 -9.68 4.08 16.59
N PHE A 118 -9.65 3.34 17.71
CA PHE A 118 -8.45 3.10 18.52
C PHE A 118 -7.21 2.67 17.71
N LEU A 119 -7.42 2.05 16.54
CA LEU A 119 -6.36 1.61 15.63
C LEU A 119 -5.60 2.76 14.95
N ASP A 120 -6.22 3.95 14.78
CA ASP A 120 -5.56 5.13 14.17
C ASP A 120 -4.50 5.71 15.13
N TYR A 121 -4.65 5.51 16.44
CA TYR A 121 -3.69 5.98 17.46
C TYR A 121 -2.42 5.11 17.53
N ILE A 122 -2.49 3.87 17.05
CA ILE A 122 -1.39 2.90 17.16
C ILE A 122 -0.54 2.88 15.87
N ASN A 123 -0.96 3.54 14.79
CA ASN A 123 -0.26 3.46 13.51
C ASN A 123 0.81 4.55 13.37
N PRO A 124 2.11 4.24 13.50
CA PRO A 124 3.19 5.23 13.43
C PRO A 124 3.43 5.79 12.01
N PHE A 125 2.75 5.28 10.99
CA PHE A 125 2.96 5.66 9.59
C PHE A 125 1.88 6.58 9.00
N VAL A 126 0.83 6.90 9.74
CA VAL A 126 -0.24 7.82 9.27
C VAL A 126 0.08 9.25 9.72
N ARG A 127 1.01 9.92 9.03
CA ARG A 127 1.06 11.39 9.12
C ARG A 127 0.00 11.97 8.20
N LYS A 128 -1.11 12.45 8.78
CA LYS A 128 -2.13 13.20 8.03
C LYS A 128 -1.49 14.47 7.46
N ALA A 129 -1.40 14.56 6.14
CA ALA A 129 -0.91 15.74 5.44
C ALA A 129 -2.01 16.81 5.47
N HIS A 130 -1.86 17.81 6.34
CA HIS A 130 -2.69 19.00 6.27
C HIS A 130 -2.15 19.89 5.15
N ALA A 131 -2.91 20.03 4.07
CA ALA A 131 -2.70 21.12 3.11
C ALA A 131 -3.08 22.43 3.80
N LYS A 132 -2.18 23.41 3.75
CA LYS A 132 -2.41 24.76 4.24
C LYS A 132 -3.03 25.57 3.10
N ASP A 133 -4.24 26.08 3.31
CA ASP A 133 -4.90 27.04 2.43
C ASP A 133 -4.12 28.37 2.35
#